data_AF-A0A7J7LC41-F1
#
_entry.id   AF-A0A7J7LC41-F1
#
_cell.length_a   1.000
_cell.length_b   1.000
_cell.length_c   1.000
_cell.angle_alpha   90.00
_cell.angle_beta   90.00
_cell.angle_gamma   90.00
#
_symmetry.space_group_name_H-M   'P 1'
#
loop_
_entity.id
_entity.type
_entity.pdbx_description
1 polymer ?
#
loop_
_entity_poly.entity_id
_entity_poly.type
_entity_poly.pdbx_seq_one_letter_code
_entity_poly.pdbx_strand_id
1 'polypeptide(L)'
;MGLLELLCLGFVLSMVQYVHGYESWVNAHATFYGGGDASGTMGGACGYGNLYSQGYGTNTAALSNALLPLKFHMYFCVCVCRVPCRKRGGIRFIINGHSYFNLVLITNVDGAGDVHSVFIKGSKIGWQMISRNWGHRKDDYEL
;
A
#
# COMPACT_ATOMS: atom_id res chain seq x y z
N MET A 1 -32.11 21.28 -29.84
CA MET A 1 -30.75 20.98 -29.35
C MET A 1 -30.56 21.71 -28.03
N GLY A 2 -31.23 21.20 -26.99
CA GLY A 2 -31.65 22.00 -25.84
C GLY A 2 -30.69 21.94 -24.66
N LEU A 3 -30.80 22.92 -23.77
CA LEU A 3 -30.08 23.04 -22.49
C LEU A 3 -29.96 21.71 -21.71
N LEU A 4 -30.93 20.82 -21.83
CA LEU A 4 -30.90 19.47 -21.23
C LEU A 4 -29.76 18.59 -21.77
N GLU A 5 -29.47 18.64 -23.07
CA GLU A 5 -28.35 17.92 -23.69
C GLU A 5 -27.01 18.42 -23.15
N LEU A 6 -26.87 19.74 -22.98
CA LEU A 6 -25.66 20.37 -22.41
C LEU A 6 -25.48 20.02 -20.93
N LEU A 7 -26.57 19.96 -20.16
CA LEU A 7 -26.53 19.53 -18.76
C LEU A 7 -26.17 18.05 -18.63
N CYS A 8 -26.72 17.19 -19.51
CA CYS A 8 -26.37 15.77 -19.57
C CYS A 8 -24.90 15.58 -19.97
N LEU A 9 -24.40 16.29 -20.98
CA LEU A 9 -22.98 16.27 -21.38
C LEU A 9 -22.08 16.78 -20.26
N GLY A 10 -22.45 17.87 -19.58
CA GLY A 10 -21.71 18.40 -18.43
C GLY A 10 -21.66 17.42 -17.25
N PHE A 11 -22.76 16.71 -16.96
CA PHE A 11 -22.81 15.66 -15.95
C PHE A 11 -21.95 14.45 -16.34
N VAL A 12 -22.04 13.99 -17.60
CA VAL A 12 -21.22 12.89 -18.12
C VAL A 12 -19.73 13.24 -18.11
N LEU A 13 -19.36 14.47 -18.48
CA LEU A 13 -17.99 14.98 -18.41
C LEU A 13 -17.49 15.08 -16.95
N SER A 14 -18.35 15.41 -15.98
CA SER A 14 -17.99 15.42 -14.56
C SER A 14 -17.72 14.03 -13.97
N MET A 15 -18.25 12.98 -14.60
CA MET A 15 -18.01 11.58 -14.21
C MET A 15 -16.71 11.02 -14.80
N VAL A 16 -16.04 11.74 -15.71
CA VAL A 16 -14.73 11.35 -16.23
C VAL A 16 -13.68 11.64 -15.15
N GLN A 17 -13.53 10.71 -14.21
CA GLN A 17 -12.47 10.78 -13.20
C GLN A 17 -11.14 10.38 -13.84
N TYR A 18 -10.28 11.36 -14.11
CA TYR A 18 -8.91 11.10 -14.52
C TYR A 18 -8.07 10.78 -13.27
N VAL A 19 -7.57 9.55 -13.16
CA VAL A 19 -6.66 9.19 -12.07
C VAL A 19 -5.30 9.80 -12.37
N HIS A 20 -5.00 10.92 -11.71
CA HIS A 20 -3.68 11.55 -11.78
C HIS A 20 -2.69 10.73 -10.95
N GLY A 21 -1.69 10.14 -11.61
CA GLY A 21 -0.51 9.61 -10.93
C GLY A 21 0.35 10.75 -10.36
N TYR A 22 1.08 10.47 -9.29
CA TYR A 22 2.07 11.40 -8.73
C TYR A 22 3.29 11.57 -9.65
N GLU A 23 3.57 10.55 -10.47
CA GLU A 23 4.76 10.47 -11.31
C GLU A 23 4.42 9.94 -12.70
N SER A 24 5.31 10.20 -13.67
CA SER A 24 5.26 9.62 -14.99
C SER A 24 5.40 8.10 -14.93
N TRP A 25 4.86 7.41 -15.94
CA TRP A 25 5.04 5.97 -16.10
C TRP A 25 6.54 5.61 -16.22
N VAL A 26 6.96 4.59 -15.49
CA VAL A 26 8.32 4.05 -15.55
C VAL A 26 8.30 2.60 -16.06
N ASN A 27 9.29 2.24 -16.87
CA ASN A 27 9.48 0.86 -17.32
C ASN A 27 9.92 -0.01 -16.14
N ALA A 28 9.28 -1.16 -15.99
CA ALA A 28 9.54 -2.13 -14.95
C ALA A 28 9.38 -3.57 -15.47
N HIS A 29 9.79 -4.52 -14.64
CA HIS A 29 9.59 -5.95 -14.89
C HIS A 29 8.72 -6.54 -13.79
N ALA A 30 7.78 -7.39 -14.18
CA ALA A 30 6.91 -8.10 -13.25
C ALA A 30 7.07 -9.62 -13.42
N THR A 31 7.02 -10.31 -12.29
CA THR A 31 6.84 -11.76 -12.17
C THR A 31 5.64 -12.02 -11.26
N PHE A 32 5.12 -13.25 -11.27
CA PHE A 32 4.09 -13.66 -10.32
C PHE A 32 4.64 -14.67 -9.32
N TYR A 33 4.03 -14.71 -8.14
CA TYR A 33 4.24 -15.73 -7.13
C TYR A 33 2.92 -15.99 -6.41
N GLY A 34 2.76 -17.18 -5.82
CA GLY A 34 1.50 -17.60 -5.22
C GLY A 34 0.46 -18.09 -6.24
N GLY A 35 -0.72 -18.46 -5.74
CA GLY A 35 -1.86 -18.87 -6.55
C GLY A 35 -2.66 -17.69 -7.09
N GLY A 36 -3.48 -17.94 -8.13
CA GLY A 36 -4.35 -16.91 -8.73
C GLY A 36 -5.44 -16.36 -7.80
N ASP A 37 -5.69 -17.05 -6.69
CA ASP A 37 -6.54 -16.66 -5.56
C ASP A 37 -5.79 -15.89 -4.45
N ALA A 38 -4.56 -15.45 -4.74
CA ALA A 38 -3.61 -14.89 -3.77
C ALA A 38 -3.18 -15.85 -2.64
N SER A 39 -3.38 -17.16 -2.80
CA SER A 39 -2.80 -18.14 -1.88
C SER A 39 -1.27 -18.03 -1.86
N GLY A 40 -0.69 -18.09 -0.66
CA GLY A 40 0.75 -17.97 -0.46
C GLY A 40 1.32 -16.55 -0.53
N THR A 41 0.50 -15.50 -0.70
CA THR A 41 0.97 -14.09 -0.69
C THR A 41 0.69 -13.35 0.62
N MET A 42 0.05 -14.00 1.59
CA MET A 42 -0.36 -13.43 2.88
C MET A 42 0.84 -13.09 3.78
N GLY A 43 0.67 -12.12 4.68
CA GLY A 43 1.68 -11.71 5.65
C GLY A 43 2.66 -10.66 5.10
N GLY A 44 3.38 -11.00 4.03
CA GLY A 44 4.31 -10.11 3.33
C GLY A 44 5.39 -9.45 4.21
N ALA A 45 6.33 -8.71 3.60
CA ALA A 45 7.37 -7.99 4.35
C ALA A 45 6.84 -6.73 5.09
N CYS A 46 5.69 -6.20 4.66
CA CYS A 46 5.06 -5.01 5.25
C CYS A 46 4.26 -5.30 6.54
N GLY A 47 4.08 -6.57 6.92
CA GLY A 47 3.42 -6.95 8.17
C GLY A 47 1.91 -6.72 8.21
N TYR A 48 1.24 -6.60 7.05
CA TYR A 48 -0.21 -6.36 6.97
C TYR A 48 -1.07 -7.56 7.39
N GLY A 49 -0.47 -8.74 7.59
CA GLY A 49 -1.18 -9.96 7.96
C GLY A 49 -2.08 -10.44 6.82
N ASN A 50 -3.37 -10.67 7.09
CA ASN A 50 -4.34 -11.08 6.08
C ASN A 50 -4.78 -9.90 5.19
N LEU A 51 -4.41 -9.95 3.92
CA LEU A 51 -4.67 -8.90 2.92
C LEU A 51 -6.15 -8.71 2.60
N TYR A 52 -6.98 -9.75 2.74
CA TYR A 52 -8.43 -9.65 2.60
C TYR A 52 -9.03 -8.85 3.75
N SER A 53 -8.65 -9.14 4.99
CA SER A 53 -9.14 -8.41 6.18
C SER A 53 -8.71 -6.94 6.20
N GLN A 54 -7.56 -6.62 5.58
CA GLN A 54 -7.10 -5.25 5.39
C GLN A 54 -7.77 -4.52 4.19
N GLY A 55 -8.59 -5.23 3.39
CA GLY A 55 -9.27 -4.67 2.24
C GLY A 55 -8.37 -4.44 1.02
N TYR A 56 -7.25 -5.17 0.90
CA TYR A 56 -6.43 -5.20 -0.31
C TYR A 56 -6.87 -6.34 -1.27
N GLY A 57 -7.34 -7.47 -0.72
CA GLY A 57 -7.78 -8.62 -1.52
C GLY A 57 -6.64 -9.23 -2.33
N THR A 58 -6.92 -9.62 -3.57
CA THR A 58 -5.92 -10.16 -4.53
C THR A 58 -5.11 -9.06 -5.25
N ASN A 59 -5.47 -7.79 -5.08
CA ASN A 59 -4.82 -6.65 -5.74
C ASN A 59 -3.57 -6.20 -5.00
N THR A 60 -2.61 -7.11 -4.85
CA THR A 60 -1.35 -6.86 -4.13
C THR A 60 -0.14 -7.26 -4.96
N ALA A 61 0.90 -6.45 -4.93
CA ALA A 61 2.18 -6.73 -5.57
C ALA A 61 3.32 -6.50 -4.57
N ALA A 62 4.37 -7.33 -4.66
CA ALA A 62 5.61 -7.09 -3.94
C ALA A 62 6.51 -6.17 -4.78
N LEU A 63 6.95 -5.06 -4.18
CA LEU A 63 7.94 -4.16 -4.79
C LEU A 63 9.29 -4.40 -4.13
N SER A 64 10.34 -4.56 -4.94
CA SER A 64 11.72 -4.54 -4.46
C SER A 64 12.35 -3.17 -4.75
N ASN A 65 13.15 -2.66 -3.82
CA ASN A 65 14.03 -1.51 -4.07
C ASN A 65 15.25 -1.86 -4.95
N ALA A 66 15.30 -3.08 -5.47
CA ALA A 66 16.49 -3.62 -6.12
C ALA A 66 16.17 -4.08 -7.55
N LEU A 67 16.87 -3.43 -8.48
CA LEU A 67 17.57 -4.08 -9.59
C LEU A 67 18.32 -5.32 -9.06
N LEU A 68 17.59 -6.41 -8.82
CA LEU A 68 18.18 -7.74 -8.67
C LEU A 68 18.16 -8.34 -10.08
N PRO A 69 19.32 -8.51 -10.74
CA PRO A 69 19.41 -9.22 -12.01
C PRO A 69 19.31 -10.72 -11.73
N LEU A 70 18.19 -11.14 -11.18
CA LEU A 70 17.83 -12.54 -11.24
C LEU A 70 17.53 -12.81 -12.71
N LYS A 71 18.08 -13.89 -13.26
CA LYS A 71 17.81 -14.33 -14.63
C LYS A 71 16.72 -15.40 -14.57
N PHE A 72 15.49 -15.02 -14.30
CA PHE A 72 14.34 -15.90 -14.50
C PHE A 72 13.77 -15.70 -15.90
N HIS A 73 13.54 -16.77 -16.66
CA HIS A 73 13.12 -16.71 -18.06
C HIS A 73 11.65 -16.27 -18.27
N MET A 74 11.05 -15.57 -17.31
CA MET A 74 9.62 -15.21 -17.32
C MET A 74 9.39 -13.81 -16.74
N TYR A 75 10.07 -12.81 -17.31
CA TYR A 75 9.81 -11.40 -17.05
C TYR A 75 8.81 -10.85 -18.06
N PHE A 76 7.73 -10.24 -17.57
CA PHE A 76 6.87 -9.39 -18.39
C PHE A 76 7.34 -7.95 -18.27
N CYS A 77 7.59 -7.29 -19.39
CA CYS A 77 7.83 -5.84 -19.42
C CYS A 77 6.50 -5.13 -19.16
N VAL A 78 6.49 -4.26 -18.16
CA VAL A 78 5.30 -3.49 -17.76
C VAL A 78 5.68 -2.04 -17.53
N CYS A 79 4.71 -1.15 -17.66
CA CYS A 79 4.85 0.24 -17.21
C CYS A 79 4.11 0.38 -15.88
N VAL A 80 4.74 1.02 -14.90
CA VAL A 80 4.12 1.29 -13.59
C VAL A 80 4.08 2.80 -13.34
N CYS A 81 3.00 3.27 -12.72
CA CYS A 81 2.93 4.63 -12.18
C CYS A 81 2.37 4.60 -10.75
N ARG A 82 2.83 5.53 -9.91
CA ARG A 82 2.36 5.64 -8.54
C ARG A 82 1.08 6.48 -8.52
N VAL A 83 0.00 5.94 -7.96
CA VAL A 83 -1.31 6.61 -7.87
C VAL A 83 -1.70 6.83 -6.41
N PRO A 84 -2.49 7.87 -6.11
CA PRO A 84 -3.07 8.04 -4.78
C PRO A 84 -3.97 6.86 -4.42
N CYS A 85 -3.68 6.25 -3.28
CA CYS A 85 -4.53 5.26 -2.66
C CYS A 85 -5.83 5.92 -2.16
N ARG A 86 -6.94 5.19 -2.25
CA ARG A 86 -8.24 5.58 -1.67
C ARG A 86 -8.67 4.54 -0.64
N LYS A 87 -8.64 4.91 0.63
CA LYS A 87 -8.95 4.05 1.79
C LYS A 87 -10.12 4.61 2.60
N ARG A 88 -10.91 3.71 3.19
CA ARG A 88 -12.02 4.04 4.10
C ARG A 88 -11.63 3.66 5.52
N GLY A 89 -12.13 4.42 6.50
CA GLY A 89 -11.95 4.09 7.93
C GLY A 89 -10.68 4.63 8.58
N GLY A 90 -9.97 5.58 7.96
CA GLY A 90 -8.85 6.30 8.55
C GLY A 90 -7.59 5.47 8.80
N ILE A 91 -6.52 6.13 9.23
CA ILE A 91 -5.23 5.48 9.56
C ILE A 91 -5.42 4.57 10.78
N ARG A 92 -4.87 3.35 10.71
CA ARG A 92 -4.92 2.36 11.79
C ARG A 92 -3.54 2.20 12.42
N PHE A 93 -3.53 2.09 13.74
CA PHE A 93 -2.34 1.86 14.54
C PHE A 93 -2.49 0.54 15.28
N ILE A 94 -1.54 -0.37 15.07
CA ILE A 94 -1.44 -1.62 15.82
C ILE A 94 -0.19 -1.50 16.69
N ILE A 95 -0.39 -1.49 18.01
CA ILE A 95 0.70 -1.42 18.97
C ILE A 95 0.94 -2.84 19.48
N ASN A 96 2.12 -3.37 19.19
CA ASN A 96 2.65 -4.57 19.80
C ASN A 96 3.84 -4.17 20.68
N GLY A 97 4.28 -5.05 21.57
CA GLY A 97 5.47 -4.74 22.37
C GLY A 97 5.97 -5.92 23.16
N HIS A 98 7.21 -5.79 23.59
CA HIS A 98 7.84 -6.61 24.63
C HIS A 98 8.27 -5.68 25.76
N SER A 99 8.69 -6.22 26.91
CA SER A 99 9.11 -5.45 28.10
C SER A 99 10.17 -4.37 27.84
N TYR A 100 10.88 -4.42 26.71
CA TYR A 100 11.98 -3.51 26.36
C TYR A 100 11.68 -2.56 25.20
N PHE A 101 10.67 -2.83 24.38
CA PHE A 101 10.36 -1.98 23.22
C PHE A 101 8.89 -2.10 22.83
N ASN A 102 8.34 -0.99 22.34
CA ASN A 102 7.02 -0.97 21.71
C ASN A 102 7.21 -0.83 20.20
N LEU A 103 6.45 -1.61 19.45
CA LEU A 103 6.38 -1.59 18.00
C LEU A 103 5.00 -1.06 17.58
N VAL A 104 4.99 0.00 16.77
CA VAL A 104 3.76 0.54 16.20
C VAL A 104 3.75 0.26 14.70
N LEU A 105 2.79 -0.54 14.25
CA LEU A 105 2.50 -0.76 12.85
C LEU A 105 1.39 0.20 12.39
N ILE A 106 1.69 0.99 11.36
CA ILE A 106 0.76 1.96 10.77
C ILE A 106 0.23 1.37 9.46
N THR A 107 -1.09 1.26 9.35
CA THR A 107 -1.75 0.74 8.15
C THR A 107 -2.92 1.63 7.72
N ASN A 108 -3.51 1.32 6.55
CA ASN A 108 -4.66 2.03 6.01
C ASN A 108 -4.42 3.54 5.76
N VAL A 109 -3.22 3.88 5.30
CA VAL A 109 -2.84 5.25 4.94
C VAL A 109 -3.40 5.59 3.56
N ASP A 110 -4.10 6.72 3.48
CA ASP A 110 -4.70 7.24 2.25
C ASP A 110 -3.71 8.12 1.46
N GLY A 111 -4.01 8.41 0.19
CA GLY A 111 -3.16 9.28 -0.64
C GLY A 111 -1.84 8.62 -1.03
N ALA A 112 -0.70 9.18 -0.62
CA ALA A 112 0.62 8.64 -1.01
C ALA A 112 0.87 7.21 -0.52
N GLY A 113 0.25 6.81 0.59
CA GLY A 113 0.30 5.45 1.14
C GLY A 113 1.56 5.11 1.95
N ASP A 114 2.67 5.85 1.78
CA ASP A 114 3.88 5.73 2.58
C ASP A 114 3.99 6.81 3.67
N VAL A 115 4.60 6.45 4.80
CA VAL A 115 4.77 7.35 5.96
C VAL A 115 6.22 7.79 6.02
N HIS A 116 6.49 9.10 5.97
CA HIS A 116 7.86 9.65 6.00
C HIS A 116 8.49 9.62 7.40
N SER A 117 7.74 10.03 8.42
CA SER A 117 8.19 10.09 9.80
C SER A 117 7.02 9.92 10.76
N VAL A 118 7.32 9.42 11.96
CA VAL A 118 6.34 9.22 13.03
C VAL A 118 6.91 9.80 14.30
N PHE A 119 6.08 10.55 15.02
CA PHE A 119 6.44 11.12 16.32
C PHE A 119 5.45 10.66 17.37
N ILE A 120 5.94 10.41 18.59
CA ILE A 120 5.12 10.11 19.77
C ILE A 120 5.25 11.26 20.74
N LYS A 121 4.13 11.65 21.33
CA LYS A 121 4.10 12.58 22.46
C LYS A 121 3.62 11.83 23.70
N GLY A 122 4.40 11.88 24.77
CA GLY A 122 3.97 11.38 26.07
C GLY A 122 3.28 12.47 26.88
N SER A 123 2.59 12.08 27.96
CA SER A 123 1.86 13.03 28.82
C SER A 123 2.78 14.06 29.50
N LYS A 124 4.04 13.70 29.75
CA LYS A 124 5.04 14.54 30.41
C LYS A 124 6.28 14.85 29.56
N ILE A 125 6.30 14.39 28.30
CA ILE A 125 7.43 14.60 27.39
C ILE A 125 6.95 15.25 26.10
N GLY A 126 7.87 15.96 25.44
CA GLY A 126 7.61 16.54 24.11
C GLY A 126 7.45 15.48 23.03
N TRP A 127 7.31 15.95 21.79
CA TRP A 127 7.33 15.07 20.63
C TRP A 127 8.71 14.44 20.46
N GLN A 128 8.76 13.11 20.42
CA GLN A 128 9.95 12.34 20.14
C GLN A 128 9.77 11.57 18.84
N MET A 129 10.80 11.56 18.00
CA MET A 129 10.78 10.83 16.74
C MET A 129 10.98 9.34 17.01
N ILE A 130 10.15 8.49 16.40
CA ILE A 130 10.32 7.03 16.43
C ILE A 130 11.28 6.62 15.31
N SER A 131 12.12 5.62 15.56
CA SER A 131 12.91 4.96 14.51
C SER A 131 12.06 3.97 13.70
N ARG A 132 12.40 3.82 12.41
CA ARG A 132 11.79 2.78 11.55
C ARG A 132 12.47 1.44 11.81
N ASN A 133 11.67 0.39 11.94
CA ASN A 133 12.14 -0.98 11.96
C ASN A 133 11.70 -1.67 10.65
N TRP A 134 12.63 -2.26 9.90
CA TRP A 134 12.31 -2.97 8.66
C TRP A 134 11.93 -4.43 8.97
N GLY A 135 10.86 -4.93 8.33
CA GLY A 135 10.57 -6.37 8.25
C GLY A 135 9.89 -7.02 9.46
N HIS A 136 8.95 -6.37 10.14
CA HIS A 136 8.30 -6.96 11.32
C HIS A 136 6.83 -7.32 11.12
N ARG A 137 6.60 -8.54 10.59
CA ARG A 137 5.69 -9.57 11.15
C ARG A 137 5.82 -10.89 10.35
N LYS A 138 6.64 -11.82 10.82
CA LYS A 138 6.45 -13.25 10.52
C LYS A 138 5.71 -13.83 11.71
N ASP A 139 4.40 -13.64 11.77
CA ASP A 139 3.60 -14.46 12.66
C ASP A 139 3.38 -15.76 11.89
N ASP A 140 4.23 -16.73 12.19
CA ASP A 140 4.03 -18.13 11.86
C ASP A 140 2.67 -18.56 12.45
N TYR A 141 1.63 -18.57 11.63
CA TYR A 141 0.43 -19.35 11.93
C TYR A 141 0.66 -20.77 11.42
N GLU A 142 1.60 -21.49 12.04
CA GLU A 142 1.52 -22.95 12.13
C GLU A 142 0.73 -23.29 13.40
N LEU A 143 -0.55 -23.61 13.19
CA LEU A 143 -1.24 -24.64 13.95
C LEU A 143 -1.52 -25.80 13.00
#